data_AF-A0A6B3WCW1-F1
#
_entry.id   AF-A0A6B3WCW1-F1
#
_cell.length_a   1.000
_cell.length_b   1.000
_cell.length_c   1.000
_cell.angle_alpha   90.00
_cell.angle_beta   90.00
_cell.angle_gamma   90.00
#
_symmetry.space_group_name_H-M   'P 1'
#
loop_
_entity.id
_entity.type
_entity.pdbx_description
1 polymer ?
#
loop_
_entity_poly.entity_id
_entity_poly.type
_entity_poly.pdbx_seq_one_letter_code
_entity_poly.pdbx_strand_id
1 'polypeptide(L)'
;MAISRPVDPAVIARCPSISTRLLVTLAALLLIAGCGPQPYDPGLLRSPGFGTAEGERRSWTFSHHASTDSYELTIDQGVAAIRRVGPEPWAFLAQMLPEGSIEQLAGRRLVFAVELRGQLDTTEWGKPFEPTGLLAKMWHRPGDGARGAHALLGSERVHSERLPLPGDASLPDWKRHTLEFDTPETLSRLQIAIVMSTGGTLEMRNPSLHIVEPD
;
A
#
# COMPACT_ATOMS: atom_id res chain seq x y z
N MET A 1 7.16 -13.22 -88.93
CA MET A 1 8.06 -12.16 -89.44
C MET A 1 9.40 -12.31 -88.72
N ALA A 2 10.54 -12.14 -89.40
CA ALA A 2 11.86 -12.04 -88.74
C ALA A 2 11.97 -10.69 -88.00
N ILE A 3 12.98 -10.31 -87.20
CA ILE A 3 14.43 -10.63 -87.08
C ILE A 3 14.74 -10.47 -85.55
N SER A 4 15.62 -11.17 -84.81
CA SER A 4 17.09 -11.28 -84.94
C SER A 4 17.72 -12.20 -83.86
N ARG A 5 19.01 -12.54 -84.02
CA ARG A 5 19.97 -13.04 -82.99
C ARG A 5 21.05 -11.94 -82.74
N PRO A 6 22.25 -12.19 -82.17
CA PRO A 6 22.70 -13.14 -81.12
C PRO A 6 22.85 -12.43 -79.74
N VAL A 7 23.82 -12.52 -78.81
CA VAL A 7 25.19 -13.11 -78.69
C VAL A 7 25.53 -13.43 -77.21
N ASP A 8 26.24 -14.54 -76.94
CA ASP A 8 27.12 -14.77 -75.77
C ASP A 8 28.59 -14.75 -76.24
N PRO A 9 29.57 -14.23 -75.47
CA PRO A 9 30.56 -15.15 -74.87
C PRO A 9 31.32 -14.65 -73.59
N ALA A 10 32.20 -15.52 -73.10
CA ALA A 10 33.28 -15.31 -72.10
C ALA A 10 32.83 -15.09 -70.64
N VAL A 11 33.01 -16.03 -69.70
CA VAL A 11 34.21 -16.81 -69.29
C VAL A 11 35.36 -15.95 -68.74
N ILE A 12 35.48 -15.89 -67.40
CA ILE A 12 36.70 -16.27 -66.65
C ILE A 12 36.27 -16.97 -65.36
N ALA A 13 36.81 -18.16 -65.09
CA ALA A 13 36.61 -18.86 -63.82
C ALA A 13 37.75 -18.57 -62.83
N ARG A 14 37.42 -18.32 -61.54
CA ARG A 14 38.38 -18.38 -60.42
C ARG A 14 37.71 -18.86 -59.13
N CYS A 15 37.95 -20.11 -58.76
CA CYS A 15 38.13 -20.45 -57.34
C CYS A 15 39.52 -19.96 -56.91
N PRO A 16 39.77 -19.73 -55.61
CA PRO A 16 40.24 -20.84 -54.79
C PRO A 16 39.81 -20.79 -53.29
N SER A 17 40.29 -21.80 -52.56
CA SER A 17 40.56 -21.79 -51.11
C SER A 17 39.41 -21.47 -50.14
N ILE A 18 38.86 -22.54 -49.59
CA ILE A 18 38.39 -22.63 -48.20
C ILE A 18 39.36 -21.87 -47.27
N SER A 19 38.85 -20.99 -46.41
CA SER A 19 39.62 -20.37 -45.33
C SER A 19 38.90 -20.54 -44.00
N THR A 20 39.40 -21.48 -43.19
CA THR A 20 38.86 -21.82 -41.87
C THR A 20 39.10 -20.71 -40.86
N ARG A 21 38.04 -20.10 -40.31
CA ARG A 21 38.04 -19.45 -38.98
C ARG A 21 36.63 -19.22 -38.42
N LEU A 22 36.49 -19.49 -37.13
CA LEU A 22 35.51 -18.92 -36.18
C LEU A 22 34.03 -18.87 -36.62
N LEU A 23 33.36 -20.01 -36.52
CA LEU A 23 31.99 -20.02 -36.00
C LEU A 23 32.05 -19.65 -34.51
N VAL A 24 31.93 -18.36 -34.19
CA VAL A 24 31.67 -17.92 -32.81
C VAL A 24 30.20 -18.22 -32.52
N THR A 25 29.93 -19.42 -31.97
CA THR A 25 28.62 -19.79 -31.48
C THR A 25 28.28 -18.89 -30.29
N LEU A 26 27.64 -17.75 -30.56
CA LEU A 26 27.23 -16.79 -29.54
C LEU A 26 26.07 -17.38 -28.75
N ALA A 27 26.41 -18.23 -27.78
CA ALA A 27 25.50 -18.73 -26.75
C ALA A 27 25.12 -17.55 -25.83
N ALA A 28 24.25 -16.67 -26.34
CA ALA A 28 23.54 -15.68 -25.56
C ALA A 28 22.63 -16.43 -24.60
N LEU A 29 23.17 -16.82 -23.44
CA LEU A 29 22.38 -17.31 -22.32
C LEU A 29 21.34 -16.24 -22.03
N LEU A 30 20.07 -16.60 -22.21
CA LEU A 30 18.95 -15.76 -21.82
C LEU A 30 18.97 -15.65 -20.29
N LEU A 31 19.66 -14.63 -19.79
CA LEU A 31 19.44 -14.07 -18.46
C LEU A 31 18.05 -13.40 -18.45
N ILE A 32 17.02 -14.24 -18.47
CA ILE A 32 15.70 -13.87 -17.95
C ILE A 32 15.89 -13.73 -16.44
N ALA A 33 16.45 -12.59 -16.04
CA ALA A 33 16.39 -12.13 -14.66
C ALA A 33 14.90 -12.02 -14.32
N GLY A 34 14.42 -12.96 -13.51
CA GLY A 34 13.00 -13.17 -13.32
C GLY A 34 12.35 -12.01 -12.58
N CYS A 35 11.78 -11.06 -13.31
CA CYS A 35 10.71 -10.18 -12.83
C CYS A 35 9.42 -10.99 -12.61
N GLY A 36 9.52 -12.06 -11.81
CA GLY A 36 8.34 -12.61 -11.15
C GLY A 36 7.78 -11.58 -10.17
N PRO A 37 6.49 -11.67 -9.81
CA PRO A 37 5.93 -10.80 -8.79
C PRO A 37 6.71 -10.99 -7.49
N GLN A 38 7.32 -9.91 -6.99
CA GLN A 38 8.02 -9.92 -5.70
C GLN A 38 7.04 -10.38 -4.60
N PRO A 39 7.43 -11.28 -3.69
CA PRO A 39 6.58 -11.66 -2.57
C PRO A 39 6.11 -10.44 -1.80
N TYR A 40 4.80 -10.41 -1.52
CA TYR A 40 4.20 -9.33 -0.75
C TYR A 40 4.74 -9.34 0.69
N ASP A 41 5.27 -8.20 1.13
CA ASP A 41 5.84 -8.02 2.47
C ASP A 41 5.01 -7.01 3.30
N PRO A 42 4.31 -7.47 4.36
CA PRO A 42 3.55 -6.60 5.27
C PRO A 42 4.44 -5.80 6.24
N GLY A 43 5.72 -6.12 6.35
CA GLY A 43 6.63 -5.56 7.35
C GLY A 43 6.12 -5.78 8.76
N LEU A 44 5.88 -4.68 9.47
CA LEU A 44 5.52 -4.64 10.90
C LEU A 44 4.06 -5.01 11.20
N LEU A 45 3.21 -5.24 10.18
CA LEU A 45 1.77 -5.48 10.37
C LEU A 45 1.43 -6.97 10.51
N ARG A 46 0.74 -7.32 11.59
CA ARG A 46 0.20 -8.66 11.80
C ARG A 46 -1.12 -8.84 11.06
N SER A 47 -1.40 -10.08 10.66
CA SER A 47 -2.65 -10.47 9.99
C SER A 47 -2.99 -9.56 8.78
N PRO A 48 -2.11 -9.40 7.78
CA PRO A 48 -2.31 -8.42 6.70
C PRO A 48 -3.53 -8.71 5.80
N GLY A 49 -4.02 -9.95 5.76
CA GLY A 49 -5.30 -10.30 5.14
C GLY A 49 -6.53 -10.05 6.03
N PHE A 50 -6.40 -9.21 7.08
CA PHE A 50 -7.42 -8.78 8.05
C PHE A 50 -8.11 -9.85 8.90
N GLY A 51 -8.03 -11.12 8.54
CA GLY A 51 -8.63 -12.25 9.26
C GLY A 51 -8.00 -12.58 10.62
N THR A 52 -8.64 -13.51 11.32
CA THR A 52 -8.20 -14.10 12.59
C THR A 52 -7.79 -15.55 12.38
N ALA A 53 -6.68 -15.98 12.98
CA ALA A 53 -6.49 -17.40 13.28
C ALA A 53 -7.45 -17.84 14.40
N GLU A 54 -7.76 -19.13 14.47
CA GLU A 54 -8.64 -19.67 15.50
C GLU A 54 -8.00 -19.54 16.89
N GLY A 55 -8.76 -19.01 17.85
CA GLY A 55 -8.27 -18.71 19.21
C GLY A 55 -7.48 -17.39 19.34
N GLU A 56 -7.10 -16.71 18.26
CA GLU A 56 -6.39 -15.44 18.33
C GLU A 56 -7.32 -14.21 18.45
N ARG A 57 -6.87 -13.21 19.21
CA ARG A 57 -7.49 -11.88 19.22
C ARG A 57 -7.20 -11.17 17.90
N ARG A 58 -8.22 -10.57 17.28
CA ARG A 58 -8.10 -9.75 16.05
C ARG A 58 -6.93 -8.74 16.17
N SER A 59 -5.95 -8.81 15.28
CA SER A 59 -4.91 -7.79 15.13
C SER A 59 -5.48 -6.45 14.62
N TRP A 60 -6.57 -6.53 13.84
CA TRP A 60 -7.31 -5.38 13.33
C TRP A 60 -8.63 -5.20 14.08
N THR A 61 -8.83 -4.01 14.65
CA THR A 61 -10.08 -3.59 15.28
C THR A 61 -10.89 -2.78 14.28
N PHE A 62 -12.12 -3.20 14.02
CA PHE A 62 -13.14 -2.37 13.37
C PHE A 62 -13.90 -1.57 14.43
N SER A 63 -14.19 -0.31 14.15
CA SER A 63 -15.01 0.54 15.03
C SER A 63 -15.66 1.66 14.22
N HIS A 64 -16.90 1.99 14.56
CA HIS A 64 -17.62 3.17 14.11
C HIS A 64 -18.16 3.93 15.31
N HIS A 65 -18.66 5.15 15.10
CA HIS A 65 -19.43 5.85 16.12
C HIS A 65 -20.72 5.04 16.44
N ALA A 66 -21.11 5.03 17.72
CA ALA A 66 -21.76 3.86 18.32
C ALA A 66 -23.24 4.05 18.72
N SER A 67 -23.96 4.98 18.07
CA SER A 67 -25.41 5.17 18.32
C SER A 67 -26.31 4.39 17.35
N THR A 68 -25.84 4.11 16.13
CA THR A 68 -26.58 3.36 15.10
C THR A 68 -25.61 2.57 14.22
N ASP A 69 -25.94 1.31 13.89
CA ASP A 69 -25.22 0.51 12.89
C ASP A 69 -25.20 1.24 11.54
N SER A 70 -24.03 1.77 11.18
CA SER A 70 -23.88 2.71 10.07
C SER A 70 -22.73 2.37 9.13
N TYR A 71 -21.89 1.41 9.48
CA TYR A 71 -20.87 0.87 8.60
C TYR A 71 -20.76 -0.64 8.76
N GLU A 72 -20.79 -1.35 7.64
CA GLU A 72 -20.48 -2.76 7.58
C GLU A 72 -18.99 -2.96 7.29
N LEU A 73 -18.42 -4.04 7.82
CA LEU A 73 -17.13 -4.58 7.41
C LEU A 73 -17.31 -6.02 6.94
N THR A 74 -16.94 -6.30 5.70
CA THR A 74 -16.73 -7.67 5.20
C THR A 74 -15.24 -7.92 4.99
N ILE A 75 -14.82 -9.18 5.15
CA ILE A 75 -13.45 -9.62 4.87
C ILE A 75 -13.56 -10.93 4.07
N ASP A 76 -13.00 -10.96 2.86
CA ASP A 76 -12.94 -12.16 2.02
C ASP A 76 -11.61 -12.21 1.24
N GLN A 77 -11.03 -13.41 1.13
CA GLN A 77 -9.75 -13.69 0.44
C GLN A 77 -8.59 -12.70 0.70
N GLY A 78 -8.54 -12.08 1.88
CA GLY A 78 -7.51 -11.09 2.26
C GLY A 78 -7.82 -9.64 1.85
N VAL A 79 -8.98 -9.39 1.26
CA VAL A 79 -9.56 -8.06 1.03
C VAL A 79 -10.51 -7.73 2.18
N ALA A 80 -10.41 -6.52 2.73
CA ALA A 80 -11.43 -5.95 3.60
C ALA A 80 -12.24 -4.90 2.84
N ALA A 81 -13.55 -4.82 3.07
CA ALA A 81 -14.42 -3.80 2.50
C ALA A 81 -15.26 -3.13 3.59
N ILE A 82 -15.14 -1.81 3.69
CA ILE A 82 -16.00 -0.99 4.55
C ILE A 82 -17.07 -0.36 3.67
N ARG A 83 -18.34 -0.47 4.07
CA ARG A 83 -19.49 0.11 3.37
C ARG A 83 -20.31 0.95 4.32
N ARG A 84 -20.63 2.20 3.97
CA ARG A 84 -21.55 3.02 4.78
C ARG A 84 -22.99 2.60 4.51
N VAL A 85 -23.76 2.47 5.57
CA VAL A 85 -25.17 2.01 5.57
C VAL A 85 -26.09 2.86 6.45
N GLY A 86 -25.55 3.90 7.10
CA GLY A 86 -26.30 4.72 8.06
C GLY A 86 -25.62 6.05 8.42
N PRO A 87 -26.22 6.80 9.35
CA PRO A 87 -25.93 8.23 9.56
C PRO A 87 -24.57 8.53 10.19
N GLU A 88 -23.91 7.59 10.86
CA GLU A 88 -22.73 7.93 11.69
C GLU A 88 -21.54 8.50 10.88
N PRO A 89 -20.77 9.46 11.44
CA PRO A 89 -19.84 10.28 10.67
C PRO A 89 -18.55 9.58 10.23
N TRP A 90 -18.20 8.43 10.81
CA TRP A 90 -17.00 7.66 10.48
C TRP A 90 -17.05 6.19 10.93
N ALA A 91 -16.26 5.37 10.25
CA ALA A 91 -15.71 4.10 10.69
C ALA A 91 -14.19 4.06 10.47
N PHE A 92 -13.50 3.16 11.18
CA PHE A 92 -12.12 2.81 10.88
C PHE A 92 -11.86 1.32 11.04
N LEU A 93 -10.91 0.82 10.25
CA LEU A 93 -10.24 -0.46 10.46
C LEU A 93 -8.78 -0.18 10.84
N ALA A 94 -8.40 -0.51 12.07
CA ALA A 94 -7.14 -0.06 12.67
C ALA A 94 -6.38 -1.18 13.39
N GLN A 95 -5.04 -1.13 13.33
CA GLN A 95 -4.16 -2.00 14.11
C GLN A 95 -3.32 -1.17 15.09
N MET A 96 -3.34 -1.57 16.36
CA MET A 96 -2.35 -1.14 17.35
C MET A 96 -1.07 -1.95 17.14
N LEU A 97 0.07 -1.28 17.04
CA LEU A 97 1.36 -1.96 16.98
C LEU A 97 1.71 -2.55 18.36
N PRO A 98 2.39 -3.71 18.44
CA PRO A 98 2.76 -4.33 19.71
C PRO A 98 3.66 -3.42 20.55
N GLU A 99 3.45 -3.37 21.86
CA GLU A 99 4.22 -2.48 22.77
C GLU A 99 5.74 -2.73 22.68
N GLY A 100 6.16 -4.00 22.62
CA GLY A 100 7.57 -4.40 22.43
C GLY A 100 8.18 -4.08 21.07
N SER A 101 7.43 -3.47 20.13
CA SER A 101 7.99 -2.90 18.89
C SER A 101 8.28 -1.40 19.00
N ILE A 102 7.61 -0.68 19.91
CA ILE A 102 7.57 0.79 19.93
C ILE A 102 8.96 1.43 20.09
N GLU A 103 9.83 0.84 20.90
CA GLU A 103 11.20 1.34 21.13
C GLU A 103 12.07 1.31 19.86
N GLN A 104 11.78 0.40 18.92
CA GLN A 104 12.50 0.29 17.65
C GLN A 104 11.96 1.27 16.60
N LEU A 105 10.74 1.78 16.81
CA LEU A 105 10.06 2.72 15.91
C LEU A 105 10.29 4.17 16.31
N ALA A 106 10.45 4.48 17.61
CA ALA A 106 10.62 5.83 18.12
C ALA A 106 11.77 6.59 17.43
N GLY A 107 11.53 7.82 17.00
CA GLY A 107 12.50 8.65 16.28
C GLY A 107 12.79 8.18 14.84
N ARG A 108 12.02 7.23 14.29
CA ARG A 108 12.17 6.75 12.90
C ARG A 108 11.08 7.30 11.99
N ARG A 109 11.42 7.46 10.71
CA ARG A 109 10.48 7.64 9.61
C ARG A 109 9.85 6.30 9.25
N LEU A 110 8.53 6.26 9.15
CA LEU A 110 7.74 5.09 8.81
C LEU A 110 6.93 5.33 7.54
N VAL A 111 6.64 4.25 6.82
CA VAL A 111 5.81 4.26 5.62
C VAL A 111 4.69 3.24 5.78
N PHE A 112 3.47 3.73 5.97
CA PHE A 112 2.25 2.94 5.93
C PHE A 112 1.67 2.98 4.51
N ALA A 113 1.56 1.82 3.85
CA ALA A 113 1.02 1.73 2.51
C ALA A 113 0.01 0.58 2.36
N VAL A 114 -1.00 0.78 1.54
CA VAL A 114 -2.08 -0.20 1.29
C VAL A 114 -2.65 -0.01 -0.11
N GLU A 115 -3.10 -1.09 -0.75
CA GLU A 115 -3.84 -1.00 -2.00
C GLU A 115 -5.33 -0.74 -1.71
N LEU A 116 -5.90 0.30 -2.32
CA LEU A 116 -7.29 0.69 -2.19
C LEU A 116 -7.99 0.69 -3.54
N ARG A 117 -9.29 0.39 -3.53
CA ARG A 117 -10.25 0.69 -4.59
C ARG A 117 -11.60 1.03 -3.97
N GLY A 118 -12.56 1.53 -4.74
CA GLY A 118 -13.90 1.79 -4.23
C GLY A 118 -14.68 2.85 -5.01
N GLN A 119 -15.87 3.13 -4.49
CA GLN A 119 -16.77 4.16 -4.98
C GLN A 119 -17.16 4.99 -3.75
N LEU A 120 -16.59 6.19 -3.63
CA LEU A 120 -16.86 7.10 -2.51
C LEU A 120 -17.91 8.12 -2.91
N ASP A 121 -18.79 8.47 -1.97
CA ASP A 121 -19.80 9.51 -2.16
C ASP A 121 -19.82 10.53 -1.02
N THR A 122 -20.03 11.81 -1.36
CA THR A 122 -20.23 12.93 -0.42
C THR A 122 -21.61 13.58 -0.56
N THR A 123 -22.51 13.03 -1.38
CA THR A 123 -23.84 13.59 -1.64
C THR A 123 -24.91 13.03 -0.72
N GLU A 124 -24.95 11.72 -0.48
CA GLU A 124 -25.96 11.03 0.34
C GLU A 124 -25.92 11.49 1.82
N TRP A 125 -24.72 11.59 2.38
CA TRP A 125 -24.50 11.91 3.80
C TRP A 125 -23.82 13.27 4.05
N GLY A 126 -23.70 14.09 3.01
CA GLY A 126 -23.03 15.39 3.06
C GLY A 126 -21.52 15.32 3.30
N LYS A 127 -20.93 16.48 3.65
CA LYS A 127 -19.49 16.62 3.82
C LYS A 127 -19.01 15.96 5.13
N PRO A 128 -18.01 15.04 5.08
CA PRO A 128 -17.51 14.39 6.28
C PRO A 128 -16.70 15.32 7.19
N PHE A 129 -16.68 15.00 8.49
CA PHE A 129 -15.91 15.74 9.52
C PHE A 129 -14.41 15.46 9.47
N GLU A 130 -14.01 14.20 9.26
CA GLU A 130 -12.64 13.79 8.97
C GLU A 130 -12.60 13.12 7.59
N PRO A 131 -11.54 13.29 6.78
CA PRO A 131 -11.48 12.70 5.44
C PRO A 131 -11.38 11.17 5.49
N THR A 132 -12.01 10.50 4.52
CA THR A 132 -11.73 9.10 4.18
C THR A 132 -10.26 8.97 3.72
N GLY A 133 -9.53 7.93 4.14
CA GLY A 133 -8.13 7.72 3.75
C GLY A 133 -7.29 7.01 4.82
N LEU A 134 -5.98 7.27 4.81
CA LEU A 134 -5.02 6.67 5.74
C LEU A 134 -4.74 7.59 6.93
N LEU A 135 -4.46 6.98 8.08
CA LEU A 135 -4.25 7.66 9.35
C LEU A 135 -3.18 6.95 10.18
N ALA A 136 -2.21 7.70 10.68
CA ALA A 136 -1.35 7.31 11.79
C ALA A 136 -1.75 8.12 13.04
N LYS A 137 -1.91 7.47 14.19
CA LYS A 137 -2.10 8.11 15.50
C LYS A 137 -0.97 7.70 16.44
N MET A 138 -0.32 8.68 17.04
CA MET A 138 0.85 8.53 17.90
C MET A 138 0.57 9.17 19.27
N TRP A 139 0.99 8.48 20.33
CA TRP A 139 0.93 8.99 21.70
C TRP A 139 2.34 9.11 22.26
N HIS A 140 2.56 10.13 23.10
CA HIS A 140 3.81 10.31 23.82
C HIS A 140 3.81 9.50 25.13
N ARG A 141 4.99 9.23 25.67
CA ARG A 141 5.16 8.67 27.02
C ARG A 141 4.69 9.71 28.07
N PRO A 142 4.03 9.30 29.16
CA PRO A 142 3.62 10.23 30.21
C PRO A 142 4.83 10.98 30.79
N GLY A 143 4.73 12.31 30.90
CA GLY A 143 5.80 13.19 31.37
C GLY A 143 6.67 13.79 30.26
N ASP A 144 6.78 13.13 29.10
CA ASP A 144 7.63 13.57 27.99
C ASP A 144 6.91 14.53 27.00
N GLY A 145 5.60 14.71 27.13
CA GLY A 145 4.74 15.38 26.14
C GLY A 145 4.69 16.91 26.21
N ALA A 146 4.55 17.49 27.41
CA ALA A 146 4.42 18.94 27.57
C ALA A 146 5.00 19.50 28.87
N ARG A 147 5.62 20.69 28.76
CA ARG A 147 5.79 21.62 29.89
C ARG A 147 4.47 22.34 30.15
N GLY A 148 3.47 21.63 30.68
CA GLY A 148 2.12 22.17 30.88
C GLY A 148 1.29 21.39 31.92
N ALA A 149 0.18 21.99 32.37
CA ALA A 149 -0.64 21.48 33.47
C ALA A 149 -1.50 20.23 33.15
N HIS A 150 -1.27 19.57 32.00
CA HIS A 150 -2.09 18.46 31.51
C HIS A 150 -1.46 17.07 31.70
N ALA A 151 -0.21 16.99 32.16
CA ALA A 151 0.51 15.74 32.39
C ALA A 151 -0.13 14.80 33.44
N LEU A 152 -1.12 15.28 34.21
CA LEU A 152 -1.76 14.55 35.32
C LEU A 152 -2.80 13.49 34.90
N LEU A 153 -3.17 13.38 33.62
CA LEU A 153 -4.25 12.51 33.14
C LEU A 153 -3.82 11.25 32.38
N GLY A 154 -2.51 11.02 32.21
CA GLY A 154 -1.95 9.78 31.65
C GLY A 154 -2.00 9.69 30.11
N SER A 155 -0.82 9.57 29.50
CA SER A 155 -0.59 9.55 28.04
C SER A 155 -1.14 10.78 27.29
N GLU A 156 -0.28 11.77 27.08
CA GLU A 156 -0.65 13.03 26.44
C GLU A 156 -1.03 12.83 24.95
N ARG A 157 -2.02 13.60 24.49
CA ARG A 157 -2.79 13.36 23.26
C ARG A 157 -2.51 14.44 22.22
N VAL A 158 -2.33 14.16 20.92
CA VAL A 158 -1.95 12.95 20.14
C VAL A 158 -1.34 13.57 18.88
N HIS A 159 -0.18 13.12 18.43
CA HIS A 159 0.30 13.50 17.11
C HIS A 159 -0.35 12.58 16.06
N SER A 160 -0.78 13.10 14.92
CA SER A 160 -1.50 12.29 13.93
C SER A 160 -1.31 12.78 12.52
N GLU A 161 -0.75 11.93 11.67
CA GLU A 161 -0.58 12.17 10.24
C GLU A 161 -1.67 11.48 9.44
N ARG A 162 -2.06 12.07 8.29
CA ARG A 162 -3.16 11.60 7.45
C ARG A 162 -2.84 11.75 5.97
N LEU A 163 -3.19 10.73 5.19
CA LEU A 163 -3.32 10.83 3.73
C LEU A 163 -4.82 10.83 3.38
N PRO A 164 -5.44 11.99 3.08
CA PRO A 164 -6.81 12.03 2.61
C PRO A 164 -6.93 11.47 1.19
N LEU A 165 -7.98 10.72 0.92
CA LEU A 165 -8.48 10.48 -0.43
C LEU A 165 -9.37 11.66 -0.86
N PRO A 166 -9.51 11.94 -2.16
CA PRO A 166 -10.55 12.86 -2.64
C PRO A 166 -11.93 12.28 -2.28
N GLY A 167 -12.82 13.11 -1.71
CA GLY A 167 -14.08 12.63 -1.14
C GLY A 167 -15.07 12.06 -2.17
N ASP A 168 -14.97 12.53 -3.40
CA ASP A 168 -15.71 12.14 -4.60
C ASP A 168 -14.94 11.13 -5.49
N ALA A 169 -13.83 10.56 -4.98
CA ALA A 169 -13.02 9.63 -5.76
C ALA A 169 -13.75 8.30 -6.00
N SER A 170 -14.14 8.07 -7.25
CA SER A 170 -14.14 6.72 -7.80
C SER A 170 -12.68 6.24 -7.93
N LEU A 171 -12.35 5.15 -7.25
CA LEU A 171 -11.09 4.42 -7.38
C LEU A 171 -11.41 3.09 -8.07
N PRO A 172 -11.59 3.05 -9.40
CA PRO A 172 -12.06 1.86 -10.10
C PRO A 172 -11.05 0.70 -10.06
N ASP A 173 -9.76 1.04 -10.12
CA ASP A 173 -8.64 0.11 -10.07
C ASP A 173 -7.97 0.12 -8.70
N TRP A 174 -7.39 -1.02 -8.32
CA TRP A 174 -6.50 -1.12 -7.16
C TRP A 174 -5.28 -0.21 -7.32
N LYS A 175 -5.18 0.82 -6.47
CA LYS A 175 -4.05 1.76 -6.43
C LYS A 175 -3.38 1.70 -5.06
N ARG A 176 -2.05 1.73 -5.04
CA ARG A 176 -1.29 1.76 -3.79
C ARG A 176 -1.21 3.19 -3.27
N HIS A 177 -1.75 3.41 -2.08
CA HIS A 177 -1.71 4.67 -1.37
C HIS A 177 -0.69 4.58 -0.22
N THR A 178 0.04 5.66 0.00
CA THR A 178 1.23 5.68 0.88
C THR A 178 1.18 6.91 1.80
N LEU A 179 1.18 6.67 3.11
CA LEU A 179 1.33 7.68 4.14
C LEU A 179 2.72 7.52 4.78
N GLU A 180 3.59 8.47 4.51
CA GLU A 180 4.89 8.60 5.18
C GLU A 180 4.76 9.52 6.39
N PHE A 181 5.42 9.18 7.50
CA PHE A 181 5.38 9.98 8.72
C PHE A 181 6.60 9.74 9.60
N ASP A 182 7.11 10.80 10.22
CA ASP A 182 8.12 10.69 11.26
C ASP A 182 7.46 10.42 12.62
N THR A 183 8.11 9.61 13.44
CA THR A 183 7.65 9.32 14.81
C THR A 183 8.49 10.08 15.85
N PRO A 184 7.91 10.53 16.96
CA PRO A 184 8.68 11.18 18.03
C PRO A 184 9.59 10.17 18.75
N GLU A 185 10.75 10.63 19.24
CA GLU A 185 11.62 9.85 20.15
C GLU A 185 10.88 9.41 21.44
N THR A 186 9.85 10.15 21.81
CA THR A 186 9.03 9.93 23.01
C THR A 186 7.77 9.11 22.73
N LEU A 187 7.70 8.41 21.59
CA LEU A 187 6.60 7.51 21.21
C LEU A 187 6.36 6.44 22.29
N SER A 188 5.09 6.30 22.72
CA SER A 188 4.64 5.24 23.64
C SER A 188 3.65 4.27 23.01
N ARG A 189 2.89 4.72 21.99
CA ARG A 189 1.94 3.89 21.23
C ARG A 189 1.84 4.40 19.80
N LEU A 190 1.70 3.48 18.85
CA LEU A 190 1.36 3.76 17.45
C LEU A 190 0.11 2.96 17.05
N GLN A 191 -0.80 3.64 16.36
CA GLN A 191 -1.95 3.05 15.66
C GLN A 191 -1.88 3.46 14.20
N ILE A 192 -2.00 2.48 13.30
CA ILE A 192 -2.29 2.71 11.88
C ILE A 192 -3.75 2.36 11.61
N ALA A 193 -4.41 3.15 10.76
CA ALA A 193 -5.83 3.01 10.48
C ALA A 193 -6.17 3.40 9.03
N ILE A 194 -7.18 2.72 8.49
CA ILE A 194 -7.89 3.11 7.27
C ILE A 194 -9.26 3.63 7.73
N VAL A 195 -9.56 4.88 7.40
CA VAL A 195 -10.75 5.62 7.85
C VAL A 195 -11.71 5.77 6.69
N MET A 196 -13.00 5.55 6.95
CA MET A 196 -14.08 5.84 6.02
C MET A 196 -15.11 6.74 6.67
N SER A 197 -15.35 7.90 6.06
CA SER A 197 -16.31 8.91 6.52
C SER A 197 -17.32 9.31 5.44
N THR A 198 -17.08 8.89 4.20
CA THR A 198 -17.93 9.08 3.02
C THR A 198 -19.03 8.01 2.93
N GLY A 199 -20.02 8.24 2.07
CA GLY A 199 -20.91 7.19 1.56
C GLY A 199 -20.20 6.21 0.63
N GLY A 200 -20.96 5.23 0.12
CA GLY A 200 -20.48 4.23 -0.83
C GLY A 200 -19.70 3.08 -0.18
N THR A 201 -18.62 2.62 -0.81
CA THR A 201 -17.78 1.48 -0.37
C THR A 201 -16.30 1.74 -0.63
N LEU A 202 -15.46 1.46 0.37
CA LEU A 202 -14.00 1.47 0.29
C LEU A 202 -13.46 0.04 0.53
N GLU A 203 -12.71 -0.48 -0.43
CA GLU A 203 -12.04 -1.79 -0.34
C GLU A 203 -10.53 -1.61 -0.16
N MET A 204 -9.90 -2.50 0.60
CA MET A 204 -8.49 -2.44 0.98
C MET A 204 -7.82 -3.82 1.02
N ARG A 205 -6.58 -3.90 0.55
CA ARG A 205 -5.75 -5.12 0.58
C ARG A 205 -4.26 -4.79 0.61
N ASN A 206 -3.41 -5.79 0.86
CA ASN A 206 -1.95 -5.64 0.88
C ASN A 206 -1.42 -4.48 1.80
N PRO A 207 -1.90 -4.34 3.06
CA PRO A 207 -1.45 -3.31 4.00
C PRO A 207 -0.07 -3.65 4.61
N SER A 208 0.91 -2.78 4.38
CA SER A 208 2.28 -2.92 4.88
C SER A 208 2.72 -1.69 5.68
N LEU A 209 3.48 -1.90 6.76
CA LEU A 209 4.15 -0.82 7.51
C LEU A 209 5.65 -1.12 7.58
N HIS A 210 6.47 -0.22 7.06
CA HIS A 210 7.92 -0.35 6.98
C HIS A 210 8.62 0.82 7.66
N ILE A 211 9.81 0.56 8.22
CA ILE A 211 10.77 1.62 8.58
C ILE A 211 11.50 2.01 7.29
N VAL A 212 11.70 3.30 7.06
CA VAL A 212 12.62 3.78 6.02
C VAL A 212 13.80 4.50 6.64
N GLU A 213 14.93 4.46 5.95
CA GLU A 213 16.09 5.29 6.29
C GLU A 213 15.88 6.68 5.69
N PRO A 214 16.32 7.76 6.37
CA PRO A 214 16.32 9.10 5.78
C PRO A 214 17.42 9.19 4.70
N ASP A 215 17.13 9.94 3.63
CA ASP A 215 18.08 10.31 2.56
C ASP A 215 19.21 11.23 3.05
#